data_AF-A0A4V1NWA0-F1
#
_entry.id   AF-A0A4V1NWA0-F1
#
_cell.length_a   1.000
_cell.length_b   1.000
_cell.length_c   1.000
_cell.angle_alpha   90.00
_cell.angle_beta   90.00
_cell.angle_gamma   90.00
#
_symmetry.space_group_name_H-M   'P 1'
#
loop_
_entity.id
_entity.type
_entity.pdbx_description
1 polymer ?
#
loop_
_entity_poly.entity_id
_entity_poly.type
_entity_poly.pdbx_seq_one_letter_code
_entity_poly.pdbx_strand_id
1 'polypeptide(L)'
;MRTKVPNTNQFIELKKQIVREALEGGNAAFVARQHGLSPKTVSQWVRDYREEVEEEMAKKDQDQVSVLSEDVDLKKQLDQALKLIGKLKVENEILQDLLKK
;
A
#
# COMPACT_ATOMS: atom_id res chain seq x y z
N MET A 1 2.95 37.76 14.29
CA MET A 1 3.07 36.32 13.97
C MET A 1 2.44 36.09 12.60
N ARG A 2 3.21 35.76 11.56
CA ARG A 2 2.66 35.44 10.23
C ARG A 2 2.16 34.00 10.26
N THR A 3 0.85 33.80 10.19
CA THR A 3 0.26 32.47 10.04
C THR A 3 0.71 31.90 8.70
N LYS A 4 1.41 30.76 8.75
CA LYS A 4 1.87 30.02 7.58
C LYS A 4 0.63 29.61 6.79
N VAL A 5 0.39 30.26 5.64
CA VAL A 5 -0.70 29.87 4.74
C VAL A 5 -0.44 28.42 4.35
N PRO A 6 -1.41 27.49 4.50
CA PRO A 6 -1.22 26.10 4.11
C PRO A 6 -0.77 26.06 2.65
N ASN A 7 0.36 25.41 2.39
CA ASN A 7 0.90 25.26 1.05
C ASN A 7 -0.18 24.61 0.17
N THR A 8 -0.53 25.23 -0.96
CA THR A 8 -1.67 24.87 -1.82
C THR A 8 -1.71 23.38 -2.18
N ASN A 9 -0.54 22.75 -2.34
CA ASN A 9 -0.45 21.31 -2.61
C ASN A 9 -0.96 20.42 -1.46
N GLN A 10 -0.68 20.76 -0.20
CA GLN A 10 -1.15 19.97 0.95
C GLN A 10 -2.67 20.00 1.06
N PHE A 11 -3.28 21.13 0.71
CA PHE A 11 -4.74 21.26 0.70
C PHE A 11 -5.39 20.48 -0.44
N ILE A 12 -4.72 20.39 -1.59
CA ILE A 12 -5.18 19.55 -2.71
C ILE A 12 -5.13 18.07 -2.33
N GLU A 13 -4.04 17.61 -1.72
CA GLU A 13 -3.93 16.22 -1.23
C GLU A 13 -5.01 15.88 -0.21
N LEU A 14 -5.30 16.80 0.73
CA LEU A 14 -6.35 16.61 1.71
C LEU A 14 -7.75 16.51 1.05
N LYS A 15 -8.02 17.31 0.02
CA LYS A 15 -9.28 17.19 -0.74
C LYS A 15 -9.37 15.84 -1.45
N LYS A 16 -8.30 15.40 -2.11
CA LYS A 16 -8.26 14.10 -2.78
C LYS A 16 -8.47 12.97 -1.79
N GLN A 17 -7.88 13.05 -0.59
CA GLN A 17 -8.12 12.07 0.47
C GLN A 17 -9.61 12.02 0.88
N ILE A 18 -10.23 13.18 1.11
CA ILE A 18 -11.65 13.25 1.48
C ILE A 18 -12.54 12.69 0.36
N VAL A 19 -12.19 12.94 -0.91
CA VAL A 19 -12.89 12.38 -2.07
C VAL A 19 -12.72 10.86 -2.13
N ARG A 20 -11.52 10.34 -1.86
CA ARG A 20 -11.25 8.90 -1.79
C ARG A 20 -12.13 8.22 -0.74
N GLU A 21 -12.14 8.73 0.48
CA GLU A 21 -12.98 8.22 1.57
C GLU A 21 -14.48 8.25 1.21
N ALA A 22 -14.92 9.29 0.50
CA ALA A 22 -16.30 9.39 0.04
C ALA A 22 -16.65 8.39 -1.08
N LEU A 23 -15.72 8.06 -1.96
CA LEU A 23 -15.88 7.06 -3.03
C LEU A 23 -15.88 5.64 -2.48
N GLU A 24 -14.96 5.32 -1.56
CA GLU A 24 -14.87 4.00 -0.89
C GLU A 24 -16.11 3.73 -0.02
N GLY A 25 -16.55 4.72 0.79
CA GLY A 25 -17.67 4.58 1.71
C GLY A 25 -19.05 4.84 1.09
N GLY A 26 -19.12 5.33 -0.14
CA GLY A 26 -20.37 5.63 -0.85
C GLY A 26 -21.24 6.75 -0.24
N ASN A 27 -20.75 7.49 0.76
CA ASN A 27 -21.53 8.51 1.46
C ASN A 27 -20.74 9.80 1.74
N ALA A 28 -20.79 10.72 0.76
CA ALA A 28 -20.18 12.05 0.86
C ALA A 28 -20.72 12.89 2.02
N ALA A 29 -21.98 12.71 2.43
CA ALA A 29 -22.57 13.48 3.53
C ALA A 29 -22.06 13.04 4.90
N PHE A 30 -21.76 11.75 5.06
CA PHE A 30 -21.15 11.20 6.26
C PHE A 30 -19.69 11.68 6.40
N VAL A 31 -18.90 11.54 5.33
CA VAL A 31 -17.50 11.99 5.30
C VAL A 31 -17.41 13.50 5.53
N ALA A 32 -18.30 14.30 4.92
CA ALA A 32 -18.38 15.73 5.18
C ALA A 32 -18.53 16.07 6.68
N ARG A 33 -19.39 15.35 7.41
CA ARG A 33 -19.60 15.58 8.85
C ARG A 33 -18.37 15.22 9.67
N GLN A 34 -17.67 14.14 9.32
CA GLN A 34 -16.44 13.73 10.00
C GLN A 34 -15.34 14.80 9.90
N HIS A 35 -15.25 15.43 8.74
CA HIS A 35 -14.25 16.48 8.48
C HIS A 35 -14.74 17.90 8.79
N GLY A 36 -15.94 18.06 9.37
CA GLY A 36 -16.51 19.38 9.70
C GLY A 36 -16.84 20.25 8.47
N LEU A 37 -17.08 19.63 7.31
CA LEU A 37 -17.35 20.27 6.04
C LEU A 37 -18.84 20.20 5.67
N SER A 38 -19.24 21.04 4.71
CA SER A 38 -20.58 20.96 4.14
C SER A 38 -20.67 19.78 3.15
N PRO A 39 -21.76 18.99 3.17
CA PRO A 39 -21.97 17.92 2.18
C PRO A 39 -21.87 18.41 0.74
N LYS A 40 -22.39 19.63 0.48
CA LYS A 40 -22.33 20.26 -0.85
C LYS A 40 -20.88 20.48 -1.33
N THR A 41 -20.00 20.89 -0.42
CA THR A 41 -18.57 21.09 -0.72
C THR A 41 -17.90 19.77 -1.08
N VAL A 42 -18.15 18.71 -0.30
CA VAL A 42 -17.58 17.39 -0.57
C VAL A 42 -18.15 16.80 -1.86
N SER A 43 -19.46 16.91 -2.11
CA SER A 43 -20.06 16.48 -3.38
C SER A 43 -19.47 17.21 -4.59
N GLN A 44 -19.16 18.50 -4.46
CA GLN A 44 -18.49 19.26 -5.51
C GLN A 44 -17.08 18.72 -5.75
N TRP A 45 -16.29 18.48 -4.69
CA TRP A 45 -14.95 17.91 -4.84
C TRP A 45 -14.97 16.50 -5.40
N VAL A 46 -15.95 15.67 -5.00
CA VAL A 46 -16.12 14.32 -5.55
C VAL A 46 -16.36 14.40 -7.05
N ARG A 47 -17.12 15.38 -7.55
CA ARG A 47 -17.30 15.57 -8.99
C ARG A 47 -16.02 16.04 -9.69
N ASP A 48 -15.30 16.97 -9.06
CA ASP A 48 -14.15 17.63 -9.69
C ASP A 48 -12.88 16.75 -9.70
N TYR A 49 -12.71 15.88 -8.70
CA TYR A 49 -11.54 15.01 -8.53
C TYR A 49 -11.85 13.53 -8.76
N ARG A 50 -13.06 13.18 -9.23
CA ARG A 50 -13.51 11.78 -9.36
C ARG A 50 -12.53 10.93 -10.17
N GLU A 51 -12.27 11.37 -11.40
CA GLU A 51 -11.49 10.63 -12.39
C GLU A 51 -10.04 10.48 -11.94
N GLU A 52 -9.43 11.57 -11.48
CA GLU A 52 -8.06 11.58 -10.98
C GLU A 52 -7.89 10.64 -9.77
N VAL A 53 -8.82 10.68 -8.81
CA VAL A 53 -8.75 9.82 -7.62
C VAL A 53 -9.05 8.36 -7.95
N GLU A 54 -9.97 8.07 -8.88
CA GLU A 54 -10.23 6.70 -9.35
C GLU A 54 -9.02 6.10 -10.08
N GLU A 55 -8.33 6.87 -10.91
CA GLU A 55 -7.09 6.43 -11.56
C GLU A 55 -5.97 6.18 -10.55
N GLU A 56 -5.82 7.05 -9.54
CA GLU A 56 -4.86 6.86 -8.45
C GLU A 56 -5.17 5.62 -7.61
N MET A 57 -6.45 5.37 -7.30
CA MET A 57 -6.90 4.17 -6.58
C MET A 57 -6.59 2.90 -7.39
N ALA A 58 -6.90 2.89 -8.68
CA ALA A 58 -6.64 1.74 -9.55
C ALA A 58 -5.14 1.40 -9.64
N LYS A 59 -4.26 2.42 -9.74
CA LYS A 59 -2.80 2.23 -9.71
C LYS A 59 -2.33 1.65 -8.38
N LYS A 60 -2.85 2.18 -7.26
CA LYS A 60 -2.46 1.72 -5.92
C LYS A 60 -2.90 0.28 -5.65
N ASP A 61 -4.05 -0.14 -6.18
CA ASP A 61 -4.49 -1.53 -6.08
C ASP A 61 -3.60 -2.45 -6.92
N GLN A 62 -3.20 -2.02 -8.11
CA GLN A 62 -2.25 -2.76 -8.95
C GLN A 62 -0.87 -2.91 -8.29
N ASP A 63 -0.35 -1.84 -7.69
CA ASP A 63 0.93 -1.85 -6.96
C ASP A 63 0.86 -2.73 -5.71
N GLN A 64 -0.26 -2.71 -4.97
CA GLN A 64 -0.46 -3.61 -3.82
C GLN A 64 -0.49 -5.07 -4.25
N VAL A 65 -1.15 -5.39 -5.36
CA VAL A 65 -1.18 -6.76 -5.89
C VAL A 65 0.21 -7.20 -6.35
N SER A 66 1.01 -6.32 -6.98
CA SER A 66 2.37 -6.68 -7.39
C SER A 66 3.28 -6.95 -6.19
N VAL A 67 3.24 -6.09 -5.16
CA VAL A 67 4.05 -6.26 -3.94
C VAL A 67 3.71 -7.55 -3.20
N LEU A 68 2.42 -7.88 -3.07
CA LEU A 68 1.99 -9.14 -2.48
C LEU A 68 2.47 -10.36 -3.28
N SER A 69 2.55 -10.23 -4.60
CA SER A 69 3.04 -11.29 -5.49
C SER A 69 4.55 -11.50 -5.33
N GLU A 70 5.32 -10.41 -5.25
CA GLU A 70 6.77 -10.43 -5.01
C GLU A 70 7.10 -11.06 -3.65
N ASP A 71 6.36 -10.72 -2.59
CA ASP A 71 6.53 -11.30 -1.26
C ASP A 71 6.31 -12.82 -1.23
N VAL A 72 5.32 -13.32 -1.98
CA VAL A 72 5.04 -14.75 -2.10
C VAL A 72 6.18 -15.47 -2.81
N ASP A 73 6.71 -14.90 -3.87
CA ASP A 73 7.81 -15.50 -4.62
C ASP A 73 9.15 -15.42 -3.87
N LEU A 74 9.41 -14.34 -3.13
CA LEU A 74 10.55 -14.24 -2.21
C LEU A 74 10.50 -15.30 -1.11
N LYS A 75 9.32 -15.55 -0.50
CA LYS A 75 9.15 -16.62 0.49
C LYS A 75 9.44 -17.99 -0.09
N LYS A 76 8.98 -18.29 -1.31
CA LYS A 76 9.30 -19.56 -1.99
C LYS A 76 10.80 -19.73 -2.21
N GLN A 77 11.48 -18.68 -2.66
CA GLN A 77 12.93 -18.72 -2.88
C GLN A 77 13.69 -18.96 -1.57
N LEU A 78 13.25 -18.32 -0.48
CA LEU A 78 13.83 -18.53 0.85
C LEU A 78 13.68 -19.98 1.31
N ASP A 79 12.49 -20.56 1.18
CA ASP A 79 12.23 -21.96 1.55
C ASP A 79 13.07 -22.94 0.72
N GLN A 80 13.27 -22.65 -0.57
CA GLN A 80 14.12 -23.46 -1.44
C GLN A 80 15.60 -23.37 -1.02
N ALA A 81 16.09 -22.17 -0.72
CA ALA A 81 17.46 -21.95 -0.26
C ALA A 81 17.73 -22.67 1.07
N LEU A 82 16.81 -22.58 2.04
CA LEU A 82 16.93 -23.27 3.33
C LEU A 82 16.98 -24.79 3.18
N LYS A 83 16.16 -25.36 2.28
CA LYS A 83 16.22 -26.81 1.97
C LYS A 83 17.55 -27.21 1.36
N LEU A 84 18.11 -26.42 0.45
CA LEU A 84 19.41 -26.69 -0.15
C LEU A 84 20.54 -26.61 0.88
N ILE A 85 20.53 -25.59 1.74
CA ILE A 85 21.48 -25.45 2.84
C ILE A 85 21.42 -26.67 3.77
N GLY A 86 20.21 -27.12 4.13
CA GLY A 86 20.03 -28.32 4.95
C GLY A 86 20.65 -29.57 4.33
N LYS A 87 20.47 -29.78 3.02
CA LYS A 87 21.09 -30.89 2.29
C LYS A 87 22.62 -30.82 2.30
N LEU A 88 23.17 -29.65 1.98
CA LEU A 88 24.61 -29.43 1.96
C LEU A 88 25.24 -29.62 3.34
N LYS A 89 24.55 -29.20 4.41
CA LYS A 89 25.03 -29.39 5.78
C LYS A 89 25.15 -30.88 6.14
N VAL A 90 24.11 -31.66 5.83
CA VAL A 90 24.10 -33.11 6.07
C VAL A 90 25.21 -33.80 5.28
N GLU A 91 25.37 -33.45 4.00
CA GLU A 91 26.44 -34.00 3.16
C GLU A 91 27.83 -33.67 3.74
N ASN A 92 28.05 -32.43 4.20
CA ASN A 92 29.31 -32.04 4.82
C ASN A 92 29.59 -32.82 6.11
N GLU A 93 28.58 -33.00 6.96
CA GLU A 93 28.70 -33.80 8.20
C GLU A 93 29.10 -35.25 7.89
N ILE A 94 28.46 -35.88 6.89
CA ILE A 94 28.81 -37.23 6.43
C ILE A 94 30.26 -37.28 5.92
N LEU A 95 30.66 -36.32 5.08
CA LEU A 95 32.02 -36.28 4.53
C LEU A 95 33.08 -36.09 5.63
N GLN A 96 32.82 -35.25 6.63
CA GLN A 96 33.72 -35.09 7.78
C GLN A 96 33.82 -36.36 8.62
N ASP A 97 32.72 -37.07 8.83
CA ASP A 97 32.73 -38.34 9.56
C ASP A 97 33.51 -39.43 8.83
N LEU A 98 33.46 -39.45 7.50
CA LEU A 98 34.27 -40.38 6.69
C LEU A 98 35.78 -40.09 6.79
N LEU A 99 36.19 -38.81 6.87
CA LEU A 99 37.59 -38.42 7.00
C LEU A 99 38.19 -38.66 8.41
N LYS A 100 37.34 -38.86 9.42
CA LYS A 100 37.76 -39.14 10.80
C LYS A 100 38.01 -40.63 11.09
N LYS A 101 37.77 -41.51 10.11
CA LYS A 101 38.10 -42.95 10.15
C LYS A 101 39.39 -43.24 9.40
#